data_AF-A0A2E0FDP9-F1
#
_entry.id   AF-A0A2E0FDP9-F1
#
_cell.length_a   1.000
_cell.length_b   1.000
_cell.length_c   1.000
_cell.angle_alpha   90.00
_cell.angle_beta   90.00
_cell.angle_gamma   90.00
#
_symmetry.space_group_name_H-M   'P 1'
#
loop_
_entity.id
_entity.type
_entity.pdbx_description
1 polymer ?
#
loop_
_entity_poly.entity_id
_entity_poly.type
_entity_poly.pdbx_seq_one_letter_code
_entity_poly.pdbx_strand_id
1 'polypeptide(L)' 'MSQRNILETLSKNLNSYQSTCWLKTENAKLNGATPAELMMENKTDKVAKILPSEIKRIKGKKS' A
#
# COMPACT_ATOMS: atom_id res chain seq x y z
N MET A 1 4.35 -6.44 -10.50
CA MET A 1 2.87 -6.23 -10.40
C MET A 1 2.57 -4.85 -10.96
N SER A 2 1.52 -4.61 -11.75
CA SER A 2 1.25 -3.25 -12.27
C SER A 2 0.68 -2.33 -11.17
N GLN A 3 0.78 -1.00 -11.35
CA GLN A 3 0.14 -0.02 -10.45
C GLN A 3 -1.37 -0.30 -10.29
N ARG A 4 -2.04 -0.65 -11.40
CA ARG A 4 -3.45 -1.01 -11.42
C ARG A 4 -3.75 -2.20 -10.51
N ASN A 5 -2.94 -3.25 -10.55
CA ASN A 5 -3.14 -4.43 -9.70
C ASN A 5 -3.00 -4.09 -8.21
N ILE A 6 -2.10 -3.17 -7.84
CA ILE A 6 -1.95 -2.69 -6.46
C ILE A 6 -3.22 -1.96 -6.00
N LEU A 7 -3.73 -1.04 -6.83
CA LEU A 7 -4.95 -0.28 -6.53
C LEU A 7 -6.19 -1.19 -6.45
N GLU A 8 -6.33 -2.15 -7.36
CA GLU A 8 -7.41 -3.14 -7.32
C GLU A 8 -7.31 -4.05 -6.09
N THR A 9 -6.10 -4.38 -5.64
CA THR A 9 -5.91 -5.18 -4.41
C THR A 9 -6.28 -4.38 -3.17
N LEU A 10 -5.94 -3.08 -3.14
CA LEU A 10 -6.34 -2.17 -2.06
C LEU A 10 -7.86 -2.03 -2.01
N SER A 11 -8.52 -1.73 -3.13
CA SER A 11 -9.98 -1.52 -3.17
C SER A 11 -10.79 -2.76 -2.79
N LYS A 12 -10.27 -3.96 -3.08
CA LYS A 12 -10.90 -5.24 -2.68
C LYS A 12 -10.77 -5.54 -1.18
N ASN A 13 -9.77 -4.95 -0.50
CA ASN A 13 -9.44 -5.33 0.88
C ASN A 13 -9.65 -4.21 1.90
N LEU A 14 -9.59 -2.96 1.47
CA LEU A 14 -9.61 -1.75 2.28
C LEU A 14 -10.61 -0.74 1.70
N ASN A 15 -11.16 0.12 2.54
CA ASN A 15 -12.00 1.22 2.06
C ASN A 15 -11.13 2.37 1.48
N SER A 16 -11.77 3.34 0.84
CA SER A 16 -11.09 4.47 0.19
C SER A 16 -10.21 5.28 1.15
N TYR A 17 -10.65 5.46 2.40
CA TYR A 17 -9.89 6.18 3.41
C TYR A 17 -8.62 5.42 3.81
N GLN A 18 -8.76 4.14 4.18
CA GLN A 18 -7.64 3.27 4.56
C GLN A 18 -6.61 3.15 3.42
N SER A 19 -7.10 2.99 2.19
CA SER A 19 -6.25 2.92 1.00
C SER A 19 -5.47 4.22 0.80
N THR A 20 -6.13 5.37 0.88
CA THR A 20 -5.49 6.69 0.73
C THR A 20 -4.49 6.97 1.86
N CYS A 21 -4.86 6.67 3.11
CA CYS A 21 -3.97 6.81 4.25
C CYS A 21 -2.71 5.97 4.05
N TRP A 22 -2.85 4.68 3.71
CA TRP A 22 -1.70 3.82 3.51
C TRP A 22 -0.81 4.29 2.37
N LEU A 23 -1.39 4.71 1.24
CA LEU A 23 -0.63 5.19 0.08
C LEU A 23 0.20 6.44 0.41
N LYS A 24 -0.31 7.32 1.28
CA LYS A 24 0.34 8.59 1.66
C LYS A 24 1.18 8.49 2.93
N THR A 25 1.15 7.37 3.65
CA THR A 25 1.90 7.20 4.90
C THR A 25 3.28 6.62 4.59
N GLU A 26 4.30 7.20 5.19
CA GLU A 26 5.66 6.67 5.14
C GLU A 26 5.71 5.24 5.66
N ASN A 27 6.47 4.39 4.99
CA ASN A 27 6.59 2.99 5.38
C ASN A 27 8.03 2.65 5.73
N ALA A 28 8.26 2.18 6.95
CA ALA A 28 9.59 1.73 7.38
C ALA A 28 10.17 0.63 6.47
N LYS A 29 9.32 -0.24 5.92
CA LYS A 29 9.75 -1.29 4.97
C LYS A 29 10.10 -0.76 3.58
N LEU A 30 9.76 0.50 3.30
CA LEU A 30 10.09 1.23 2.08
C LEU A 30 11.18 2.28 2.33
N ASN A 31 11.96 2.14 3.42
CA ASN A 31 12.99 3.10 3.82
C ASN A 31 12.44 4.52 4.07
N GLY A 32 11.24 4.62 4.66
CA GLY A 32 10.60 5.91 4.92
C GLY A 32 9.85 6.49 3.72
N ALA A 33 9.97 5.91 2.52
CA ALA A 33 9.18 6.35 1.37
C ALA A 33 7.69 5.97 1.53
N THR A 34 6.82 6.76 0.90
CA THR A 34 5.41 6.43 0.79
C THR A 34 5.18 5.43 -0.35
N PRO A 35 4.18 4.53 -0.25
CA PRO A 35 3.82 3.66 -1.36
C PRO A 35 3.46 4.41 -2.65
N ALA A 36 2.84 5.59 -2.53
CA ALA A 36 2.48 6.43 -3.68
C ALA A 36 3.72 6.92 -4.45
N GLU A 37 4.74 7.43 -3.75
CA GLU A 37 6.00 7.88 -4.39
C GLU A 37 6.66 6.74 -5.16
N LEU A 38 6.78 5.57 -4.54
CA LEU A 38 7.37 4.40 -5.21
C LEU A 38 6.55 3.92 -6.39
N MET A 39 5.23 4.04 -6.36
CA MET A 39 4.40 3.74 -7.52
C MET A 39 4.67 4.73 -8.66
N MET A 40 4.79 6.03 -8.36
CA MET A 40 5.10 7.07 -9.36
C MET A 40 6.51 6.92 -9.96
N GLU A 41 7.49 6.48 -9.16
CA GLU A 41 8.85 6.15 -9.62
C GLU A 41 8.95 4.80 -10.36
N ASN A 42 7.82 4.17 -10.66
CA ASN A 42 7.73 2.85 -11.28
C ASN A 42 8.37 1.71 -10.45
N LYS A 43 8.67 1.94 -9.17
CA LYS A 43 9.20 0.96 -8.20
C LYS A 43 8.08 0.13 -7.55
N THR A 44 7.10 -0.27 -8.36
CA THR A 44 5.88 -0.97 -7.93
C THR A 44 6.15 -2.34 -7.29
N ASP A 45 7.26 -3.00 -7.63
CA ASP A 45 7.61 -4.30 -7.06
C ASP A 45 7.90 -4.24 -5.56
N LYS A 46 8.50 -3.14 -5.07
CA LYS A 46 8.73 -2.95 -3.63
C LYS A 46 7.42 -2.81 -2.87
N VAL A 47 6.49 -2.04 -3.44
CA VAL A 47 5.16 -1.81 -2.88
C VAL A 47 4.35 -3.11 -2.87
N ALA A 48 4.35 -3.84 -3.98
CA ALA A 48 3.64 -5.11 -4.12
C ALA A 48 4.14 -6.18 -3.13
N LYS A 49 5.45 -6.21 -2.82
CA LYS A 49 6.03 -7.14 -1.84
C LYS A 49 5.48 -6.94 -0.44
N ILE A 50 5.28 -5.69 -0.01
CA ILE A 50 4.81 -5.41 1.36
C ILE A 50 3.29 -5.37 1.47
N LEU A 51 2.58 -5.14 0.36
CA LEU A 51 1.14 -4.91 0.30
C LEU A 51 0.31 -5.96 1.07
N PRO A 52 0.51 -7.29 0.91
CA PRO A 52 -0.30 -8.28 1.63
C PRO A 52 -0.14 -8.19 3.16
N SER A 53 1.09 -7.97 3.64
CA SER A 53 1.35 -7.83 5.08
C SER A 53 0.74 -6.54 5.65
N GLU A 54 0.82 -5.46 4.88
CA GLU A 54 0.25 -4.17 5.29
C GLU A 54 -1.26 -4.19 5.32
N ILE A 55 -1.91 -4.83 4.33
CA ILE A 55 -3.36 -5.06 4.32
C ILE A 55 -3.79 -5.83 5.58
N LYS A 56 -3.08 -6.91 5.94
CA LYS A 56 -3.36 -7.67 7.18
C LYS A 56 -3.23 -6.77 8.41
N ARG A 57 -2.20 -5.93 8.50
CA ARG A 57 -2.03 -4.99 9.62
C ARG A 57 -3.17 -3.97 9.70
N ILE A 58 -3.57 -3.38 8.57
CA ILE A 58 -4.63 -2.36 8.53
C ILE A 58 -5.98 -2.96 8.88
N LYS A 59 -6.31 -4.16 8.37
CA LYS A 59 -7.54 -4.88 8.73
C LYS A 59 -7.53 -5.40 10.18
N GLY A 60 -6.36 -5.77 10.69
CA GLY A 60 -6.17 -6.24 12.06
C GLY A 60 -6.20 -5.13 13.12
N LYS A 61 -6.00 -3.86 12.73
CA LYS A 61 -6.35 -2.69 13.55
C LYS A 61 -7.89 -2.56 13.59
N LYS A 62 -8.57 -3.50 14.24
CA LYS A 62 -9.90 -3.25 14.78
C LYS A 62 -9.71 -2.39 16.02
N SER A 63 -10.27 -1.19 15.96
CA SER A 63 -10.53 -0.36 17.13
C SER A 63 -11.60 -0.99 18.01
#